data_AF-A0A1B8W366-F1
#
_entry.id   AF-A0A1B8W366-F1
#
_cell.length_a   1.000
_cell.length_b   1.000
_cell.length_c   1.000
_cell.angle_alpha   90.00
_cell.angle_beta   90.00
_cell.angle_gamma   90.00
#
_symmetry.space_group_name_H-M   'P 1'
#
loop_
_entity.id
_entity.type
_entity.pdbx_description
1 polymer ?
#
loop_
_entity_poly.entity_id
_entity_poly.type
_entity_poly.pdbx_seq_one_letter_code
_entity_poly.pdbx_strand_id
1 'polypeptide(L)'
;MENKPSIQPELVREFVGNAHGDLERVKDLLKQEPGLVNAAWDWGGGDWETGIGAAAHMGRRDIAQFLIDNGARIDLFAAAMLGKIDIVRAMLADNPGLVNAKGAHGIPLIVHAQQGGEEAAQVLELLSQFK
;
A
#
# COMPACT_ATOMS: atom_id res chain seq x y z
N MET A 1 1.25 -24.30 15.78
CA MET A 1 1.26 -23.73 14.41
C MET A 1 2.03 -24.68 13.54
N GLU A 2 1.52 -25.05 12.37
CA GLU A 2 2.32 -25.79 11.39
C GLU A 2 3.48 -24.91 10.91
N ASN A 3 4.69 -25.44 10.89
CA ASN A 3 5.86 -24.74 10.36
C ASN A 3 5.77 -24.72 8.83
N LYS A 4 5.15 -23.67 8.28
CA LYS A 4 5.21 -23.38 6.84
C LYS A 4 6.58 -22.77 6.51
N PRO A 5 7.24 -23.19 5.43
CA PRO A 5 8.48 -22.56 4.99
C PRO A 5 8.22 -21.08 4.65
N SER A 6 9.24 -20.23 4.82
CA SER A 6 9.19 -18.85 4.34
C SER A 6 9.10 -18.82 2.81
N ILE A 7 8.39 -17.83 2.28
CA ILE A 7 8.32 -17.57 0.84
C ILE A 7 9.72 -17.22 0.32
N GLN A 8 10.05 -17.66 -0.90
CA GLN A 8 11.33 -17.34 -1.54
C GLN A 8 11.49 -15.81 -1.68
N PRO A 9 12.60 -15.21 -1.21
CA PRO A 9 12.79 -13.76 -1.24
C PRO A 9 12.63 -13.14 -2.64
N GLU A 10 13.13 -13.81 -3.67
CA GLU A 10 13.05 -13.34 -5.06
C GLU A 10 11.61 -13.25 -5.56
N LEU A 11 10.74 -14.14 -5.08
CA LEU A 11 9.31 -14.12 -5.39
C LEU A 11 8.62 -12.93 -4.71
N VAL A 12 9.02 -12.60 -3.48
CA VAL A 12 8.53 -11.41 -2.77
C VAL A 12 8.97 -10.14 -3.50
N ARG A 13 10.26 -10.05 -3.87
CA ARG A 13 10.80 -8.92 -4.63
C ARG A 13 10.06 -8.74 -5.96
N GLU A 14 9.85 -9.83 -6.69
CA GLU A 14 9.13 -9.79 -7.96
C GLU A 14 7.68 -9.34 -7.77
N PHE A 15 6.98 -9.88 -6.77
CA PHE A 15 5.60 -9.52 -6.47
C PHE A 15 5.44 -8.04 -6.11
N VAL A 16 6.23 -7.55 -5.16
CA VAL A 16 6.19 -6.14 -4.73
C VAL A 16 6.59 -5.20 -5.88
N GLY A 17 7.63 -5.56 -6.64
CA GLY A 17 8.04 -4.80 -7.83
C GLY A 17 6.94 -4.69 -8.88
N ASN A 18 6.27 -5.80 -9.21
CA ASN A 18 5.17 -5.80 -10.18
C ASN A 18 3.91 -5.08 -9.67
N ALA A 19 3.69 -5.02 -8.36
CA ALA A 19 2.54 -4.30 -7.79
C ALA A 19 2.56 -2.78 -8.04
N HIS A 20 3.67 -2.23 -8.54
CA HIS A 20 3.75 -0.86 -9.04
C HIS A 20 2.94 -0.64 -10.34
N GLY A 21 2.64 -1.70 -11.11
CA GLY A 21 1.82 -1.50 -12.30
C GLY A 21 1.45 -2.69 -13.19
N ASP A 22 1.91 -3.90 -12.91
CA ASP A 22 1.56 -5.09 -13.68
C ASP A 22 0.53 -5.95 -12.92
N LEU A 23 -0.75 -5.61 -13.09
CA LEU A 23 -1.85 -6.32 -12.44
C LEU A 23 -1.92 -7.80 -12.84
N GLU A 24 -1.65 -8.13 -14.10
CA GLU A 24 -1.72 -9.53 -14.56
C GLU A 24 -0.60 -10.35 -13.96
N ARG A 25 0.62 -9.81 -13.87
CA ARG A 25 1.71 -10.50 -13.18
C ARG A 25 1.45 -10.65 -11.69
N VAL A 26 0.88 -9.63 -11.04
CA VAL A 26 0.45 -9.72 -9.63
C VAL A 26 -0.57 -10.85 -9.42
N LYS A 27 -1.57 -10.98 -10.29
CA LYS A 27 -2.55 -12.08 -10.24
C LYS A 27 -1.89 -13.44 -10.40
N ASP A 28 -0.99 -13.58 -11.38
CA ASP A 28 -0.29 -14.84 -11.65
C ASP A 28 0.58 -15.28 -10.48
N LEU A 29 1.31 -14.34 -9.87
CA LEU A 29 2.16 -14.59 -8.71
C LEU A 29 1.32 -14.95 -7.49
N LEU A 30 0.24 -14.23 -7.23
CA LEU A 30 -0.63 -14.48 -6.08
C LEU A 30 -1.35 -15.83 -6.19
N LYS A 31 -1.69 -16.27 -7.40
CA LYS A 31 -2.22 -17.62 -7.65
C LYS A 31 -1.20 -18.72 -7.34
N GLN A 32 0.08 -18.47 -7.60
CA GLN A 32 1.15 -19.43 -7.33
C GLN A 32 1.49 -19.50 -5.83
N GLU A 33 1.55 -18.35 -5.16
CA GLU A 33 1.87 -18.25 -3.74
C GLU A 33 0.93 -17.23 -3.06
N PRO A 34 -0.22 -17.68 -2.52
CA PRO A 34 -1.19 -16.80 -1.86
C PRO A 34 -0.64 -16.01 -0.67
N GLY A 35 0.43 -16.49 -0.03
CA GLY A 35 1.06 -15.79 1.07
C GLY A 35 1.70 -14.45 0.68
N LEU A 36 1.96 -14.23 -0.62
CA LEU A 36 2.53 -12.97 -1.14
C LEU A 36 1.67 -11.75 -0.83
N VAL A 37 0.35 -11.91 -0.68
CA VAL A 37 -0.60 -10.80 -0.48
C VAL A 37 -0.23 -9.88 0.69
N ASN A 38 0.43 -10.41 1.72
CA ASN A 38 0.92 -9.65 2.88
C ASN A 38 2.46 -9.74 3.04
N ALA A 39 3.17 -10.23 2.04
CA ALA A 39 4.64 -10.23 2.05
C ALA A 39 5.16 -8.81 1.82
N ALA A 40 6.34 -8.53 2.39
CA ALA A 40 7.02 -7.25 2.25
C ALA A 40 8.46 -7.47 1.79
N TRP A 41 8.92 -6.61 0.89
CA TRP A 41 10.30 -6.57 0.41
C TRP A 41 11.05 -5.42 1.08
N ASP A 42 12.29 -5.66 1.52
CA ASP A 42 13.19 -4.61 1.98
C ASP A 42 14.02 -4.12 0.80
N TRP A 43 13.76 -2.89 0.34
CA TRP A 43 14.56 -2.25 -0.70
C TRP A 43 15.96 -1.84 -0.21
N GLY A 44 16.22 -1.98 1.09
CA GLY A 44 17.46 -1.63 1.77
C GLY A 44 17.28 -0.40 2.66
N GLY A 45 18.08 -0.31 3.73
CA GLY A 45 18.06 0.85 4.62
C GLY A 45 16.78 1.00 5.46
N GLY A 46 15.99 -0.07 5.61
CA GLY A 46 14.72 -0.04 6.34
C GLY A 46 13.52 0.38 5.48
N ASP A 47 13.67 0.45 4.16
CA ASP A 47 12.61 0.76 3.20
C ASP A 47 11.78 -0.49 2.86
N TRP A 48 10.93 -0.89 3.81
CA TRP A 48 10.04 -2.03 3.66
C TRP A 48 8.77 -1.68 2.89
N GLU A 49 8.43 -2.49 1.91
CA GLU A 49 7.26 -2.27 1.07
C GLU A 49 6.44 -3.55 0.84
N THR A 50 5.12 -3.44 0.95
CA THR A 50 4.16 -4.50 0.58
C THR A 50 3.60 -4.24 -0.81
N GLY A 51 2.98 -5.25 -1.44
CA GLY A 51 2.33 -5.05 -2.74
C GLY A 51 1.24 -3.96 -2.72
N ILE A 52 0.48 -3.81 -1.62
CA ILE A 52 -0.50 -2.74 -1.51
C ILE A 52 0.16 -1.36 -1.33
N GLY A 53 1.31 -1.28 -0.65
CA GLY A 53 2.10 -0.04 -0.54
C GLY A 53 2.66 0.43 -1.88
N ALA A 54 3.18 -0.50 -2.69
CA ALA A 54 3.61 -0.24 -4.07
C ALA A 54 2.46 0.29 -4.93
N ALA A 55 1.31 -0.39 -4.89
CA ALA A 55 0.13 0.06 -5.62
C ALA A 55 -0.37 1.44 -5.16
N ALA A 56 -0.31 1.72 -3.85
CA ALA A 56 -0.80 2.96 -3.25
C ALA A 56 -0.01 4.18 -3.71
N HIS A 57 1.33 4.13 -3.71
CA HIS A 57 2.12 5.30 -4.13
C HIS A 57 2.14 5.48 -5.66
N MET A 58 1.73 4.47 -6.41
CA MET A 58 1.58 4.52 -7.87
C MET A 58 0.15 4.85 -8.33
N GLY A 59 -0.80 5.06 -7.41
CA GLY A 59 -2.20 5.32 -7.76
C GLY A 59 -2.92 4.13 -8.41
N ARG A 60 -2.37 2.91 -8.29
CA ARG A 60 -2.90 1.69 -8.91
C ARG A 60 -4.06 1.12 -8.10
N ARG A 61 -5.19 1.83 -8.15
CA ARG A 61 -6.45 1.45 -7.50
C ARG A 61 -6.90 0.05 -7.90
N ASP A 62 -6.70 -0.33 -9.16
CA ASP A 62 -6.99 -1.65 -9.71
C ASP A 62 -6.21 -2.76 -8.97
N ILE A 63 -4.90 -2.56 -8.75
CA ILE A 63 -4.04 -3.50 -8.03
C ILE A 63 -4.38 -3.49 -6.54
N ALA A 64 -4.48 -2.32 -5.91
CA ALA A 64 -4.77 -2.21 -4.49
C ALA A 64 -6.11 -2.87 -4.11
N GLN A 65 -7.17 -2.66 -4.92
CA GLN A 65 -8.46 -3.27 -4.68
C GLN A 65 -8.42 -4.80 -4.89
N PHE A 66 -7.76 -5.27 -5.95
CA PHE A 66 -7.55 -6.71 -6.16
C PHE A 66 -6.84 -7.36 -4.96
N LEU A 67 -5.79 -6.72 -4.43
CA LEU A 67 -5.06 -7.22 -3.27
C LEU A 67 -5.94 -7.23 -2.00
N ILE A 68 -6.73 -6.19 -1.76
CA ILE A 68 -7.70 -6.14 -0.64
C ILE A 68 -8.71 -7.29 -0.74
N ASP A 69 -9.27 -7.52 -1.93
CA ASP A 69 -10.25 -8.59 -2.17
C ASP A 69 -9.66 -9.99 -1.93
N ASN A 70 -8.33 -10.11 -1.97
CA ASN A 70 -7.58 -11.34 -1.67
C ASN A 70 -6.95 -11.35 -0.26
N GLY A 71 -7.33 -10.43 0.62
CA GLY A 71 -6.94 -10.43 2.03
C GLY A 71 -5.68 -9.63 2.37
N ALA A 72 -5.28 -8.68 1.52
CA ALA A 72 -4.26 -7.69 1.89
C ALA A 72 -4.75 -6.83 3.05
N ARG A 73 -3.86 -6.61 4.02
CA ARG A 73 -4.11 -5.67 5.11
C ARG A 73 -3.96 -4.25 4.58
N ILE A 74 -4.99 -3.45 4.76
CA ILE A 74 -4.92 -2.03 4.40
C ILE A 74 -4.07 -1.26 5.39
N ASP A 75 -3.19 -0.40 4.88
CA ASP A 75 -2.44 0.57 5.67
C ASP A 75 -2.97 2.00 5.43
N LEU A 76 -2.41 2.97 6.15
CA LEU A 76 -2.79 4.38 6.06
C LEU A 76 -2.58 4.96 4.65
N PHE A 77 -1.53 4.52 3.95
CA PHE A 77 -1.13 5.04 2.65
C PHE A 77 -2.10 4.57 1.55
N ALA A 78 -2.43 3.29 1.56
CA ALA A 78 -3.46 2.72 0.70
C ALA A 78 -4.83 3.29 1.05
N ALA A 79 -5.16 3.48 2.33
CA ALA A 79 -6.41 4.15 2.72
C ALA A 79 -6.49 5.58 2.16
N ALA A 80 -5.37 6.32 2.17
CA ALA A 80 -5.31 7.66 1.62
C ALA A 80 -5.49 7.67 0.09
N MET A 81 -4.75 6.83 -0.64
CA MET A 81 -4.90 6.69 -2.09
C MET A 81 -6.31 6.22 -2.49
N LEU A 82 -6.91 5.32 -1.73
CA LEU A 82 -8.24 4.78 -2.05
C LEU A 82 -9.38 5.73 -1.69
N GLY A 83 -9.10 6.88 -1.07
CA GLY A 83 -10.11 7.86 -0.66
C GLY A 83 -10.93 7.45 0.57
N LYS A 84 -10.39 6.57 1.43
CA LYS A 84 -11.08 6.08 2.64
C LYS A 84 -11.01 7.12 3.76
N ILE A 85 -11.71 8.24 3.56
CA ILE A 85 -11.64 9.43 4.40
C ILE A 85 -11.89 9.16 5.89
N ASP A 86 -12.84 8.30 6.24
CA ASP A 86 -13.16 8.00 7.64
C ASP A 86 -12.02 7.27 8.35
N ILE A 87 -11.32 6.38 7.64
CA ILE A 87 -10.14 5.68 8.17
C ILE A 87 -9.01 6.67 8.39
N VAL A 88 -8.69 7.48 7.37
CA VAL A 88 -7.61 8.47 7.46
C VAL A 88 -7.89 9.46 8.61
N ARG A 89 -9.14 9.96 8.71
CA ARG A 89 -9.57 10.87 9.75
C ARG A 89 -9.44 10.25 11.15
N ALA A 90 -9.86 9.00 11.33
CA ALA A 90 -9.75 8.31 12.61
C ALA A 90 -8.28 8.12 13.03
N MET A 91 -7.41 7.73 12.09
CA MET A 91 -5.98 7.56 12.37
C MET A 91 -5.30 8.89 12.73
N LEU A 92 -5.63 9.98 12.03
CA LEU A 92 -5.12 11.31 12.37
C LEU A 92 -5.67 11.85 13.70
N ALA A 93 -6.90 11.49 14.07
CA ALA A 93 -7.47 11.86 15.36
C ALA A 93 -6.77 11.15 16.52
N ASP A 94 -6.38 9.88 16.34
CA ASP A 94 -5.60 9.11 17.31
C ASP A 94 -4.14 9.62 17.40
N ASN A 95 -3.49 9.82 16.25
CA ASN A 95 -2.13 10.32 16.17
C ASN A 95 -1.98 11.40 15.08
N PRO A 96 -2.10 12.69 15.45
CA PRO A 96 -1.97 13.81 14.51
C PRO A 96 -0.62 13.87 13.80
N GLY A 97 0.45 13.30 14.38
CA GLY A 97 1.78 13.25 13.77
C GLY A 97 1.83 12.42 12.48
N LEU A 98 0.87 11.53 12.26
CA LEU A 98 0.78 10.70 11.05
C LEU A 98 0.60 11.50 9.76
N VAL A 99 0.20 12.77 9.84
CA VAL A 99 0.15 13.63 8.65
C VAL A 99 1.51 13.78 7.96
N ASN A 100 2.60 13.64 8.71
CA ASN A 100 3.98 13.67 8.22
C ASN A 100 4.56 12.26 7.98
N ALA A 101 3.74 11.20 8.07
CA ALA A 101 4.19 9.84 7.83
C ALA A 101 4.69 9.66 6.39
N LYS A 102 5.65 8.76 6.23
CA LYS A 102 6.24 8.38 4.95
C LYS A 102 6.07 6.89 4.75
N GLY A 103 5.59 6.51 3.57
CA GLY A 103 5.53 5.12 3.13
C GLY A 103 6.86 4.69 2.52
N ALA A 104 6.79 3.67 1.67
CA ALA A 104 7.93 3.21 0.89
C ALA A 104 8.58 4.36 0.10
N HIS A 105 9.89 4.28 -0.08
CA HIS A 105 10.73 5.26 -0.76
C HIS A 105 10.69 6.67 -0.14
N GLY A 106 10.27 6.75 1.13
CA GLY A 106 10.11 8.02 1.83
C GLY A 106 8.97 8.87 1.31
N ILE A 107 8.03 8.30 0.53
CA ILE A 107 6.95 9.04 -0.10
C ILE A 107 5.95 9.52 0.96
N PRO A 108 5.67 10.84 1.06
CA PRO A 108 4.76 11.37 2.06
C PRO A 108 3.32 10.87 1.91
N LEU A 109 2.60 10.79 3.03
CA LEU A 109 1.18 10.41 3.04
C LEU A 109 0.32 11.23 2.07
N ILE A 110 0.54 12.54 2.00
CA ILE A 110 -0.21 13.42 1.09
C ILE A 110 -0.02 13.06 -0.39
N VAL A 111 1.15 12.53 -0.78
CA VAL A 111 1.40 12.11 -2.17
C VAL A 111 0.54 10.90 -2.53
N HIS A 112 0.28 9.99 -1.60
CA HIS A 112 -0.63 8.86 -1.85
C HIS A 112 -2.06 9.33 -2.13
N ALA A 113 -2.53 10.33 -1.38
CA ALA A 113 -3.83 10.96 -1.66
C ALA A 113 -3.85 11.68 -3.01
N GLN A 114 -2.75 12.32 -3.43
CA GLN A 114 -2.64 12.91 -4.78
C GLN A 114 -2.73 11.85 -5.89
N GLN A 115 -2.07 10.71 -5.71
CA GLN A 115 -2.10 9.60 -6.66
C GLN A 115 -3.47 8.93 -6.74
N GLY A 116 -4.28 9.07 -5.69
CA GLY A 116 -5.66 8.60 -5.66
C GLY A 116 -6.66 9.41 -6.50
N GLY A 117 -6.24 10.52 -7.11
CA GLY A 117 -7.06 11.28 -8.05
C GLY A 117 -8.36 11.83 -7.45
N GLU A 118 -9.43 11.82 -8.25
CA GLU A 118 -10.75 12.36 -7.86
C GLU A 118 -11.34 11.59 -6.67
N GLU A 119 -11.14 10.27 -6.62
CA GLU A 119 -11.63 9.41 -5.55
C GLU A 119 -11.01 9.74 -4.18
N ALA A 120 -9.78 10.26 -4.17
CA ALA A 120 -9.09 10.67 -2.95
C ALA A 120 -9.18 12.19 -2.67
N ALA A 121 -9.97 12.95 -3.42
CA ALA A 121 -10.02 14.41 -3.31
C ALA A 121 -10.33 14.90 -1.88
N GLN A 122 -11.26 14.26 -1.18
CA GLN A 122 -11.60 14.61 0.21
C GLN A 122 -10.46 14.31 1.19
N VAL A 123 -9.69 13.24 0.93
CA VAL A 123 -8.49 12.93 1.74
C VAL A 123 -7.40 13.95 1.48
N LEU A 124 -7.18 14.29 0.21
CA LEU A 124 -6.21 15.31 -0.17
C LEU A 124 -6.53 16.67 0.46
N GLU A 125 -7.80 17.06 0.45
CA GLU A 125 -8.29 18.27 1.12
C GLU A 125 -8.02 18.20 2.63
N LEU A 126 -8.40 17.11 3.29
CA LEU A 126 -8.14 16.91 4.73
C LEU A 126 -6.65 17.06 5.06
N LEU A 127 -5.77 16.36 4.34
CA LEU A 127 -4.33 16.38 4.61
C LEU A 127 -3.70 17.75 4.31
N SER A 128 -4.26 18.52 3.37
CA SER A 128 -3.77 19.86 3.02
C SER A 128 -3.99 20.89 4.12
N GLN A 129 -4.89 20.63 5.08
CA GLN A 129 -5.16 21.51 6.22
C GLN A 129 -4.06 21.50 7.29
N PHE A 130 -3.12 20.55 7.22
CA PHE A 130 -2.02 20.38 8.19
C PHE A 130 -0.68 20.96 7.69
N LYS A 131 -0.70 21.72 6.59
CA LYS A 131 0.49 22.40 6.04
C LYS A 131 0.85 23.66 6.82
#